data_AF-A0A7S0X3D0-F1
#
_entry.id   AF-A0A7S0X3D0-F1
#
_cell.length_a   1.000
_cell.length_b   1.000
_cell.length_c   1.000
_cell.angle_alpha   90.00
_cell.angle_beta   90.00
_cell.angle_gamma   90.00
#
_symmetry.space_group_name_H-M   'P 1'
#
loop_
_entity.id
_entity.type
_entity.pdbx_description
1 polymer ?
#
loop_
_entity_poly.entity_id
_entity_poly.type
_entity_poly.pdbx_seq_one_letter_code
_entity_poly.pdbx_strand_id
1 'polypeptide(L)'
;RRGKRHDKKYIVEVDQEVRLEDVQRLRDGVVISTPVQRDRVRRIITARTLPCRADKVGPRTLEIVLQEGRNRQIRRMLDHVGYEVTALHRVEVMGLSLHGLRRGEWMPCSTREMDVIQRCLDAGAETEEDE
;
A
#
# COMPACT_ATOMS: atom_id res chain seq x y z
N ARG A 1 -4.04 -16.41 -7.02
CA ARG A 1 -4.92 -15.27 -7.36
C ARG A 1 -4.08 -14.00 -7.32
N ARG A 2 -3.81 -13.41 -8.49
CA ARG A 2 -3.20 -12.08 -8.58
C ARG A 2 -4.25 -11.13 -7.99
N GLY A 3 -3.98 -10.51 -6.84
CA GLY A 3 -4.95 -9.60 -6.24
C GLY A 3 -5.18 -8.42 -7.19
N LYS A 4 -6.44 -8.05 -7.42
CA LYS A 4 -6.80 -6.88 -8.24
C LYS A 4 -6.04 -5.63 -7.75
N ARG A 5 -5.53 -4.84 -8.70
CA ARG A 5 -4.67 -3.68 -8.44
C ARG A 5 -5.51 -2.48 -8.06
N HIS A 6 -5.84 -2.37 -6.79
CA HIS A 6 -6.52 -1.20 -6.25
C HIS A 6 -5.55 -0.34 -5.46
N ASP A 7 -5.67 0.96 -5.66
CA ASP A 7 -4.90 1.96 -4.93
C ASP A 7 -5.26 1.90 -3.44
N LYS A 8 -4.21 1.93 -2.62
CA LYS A 8 -4.27 1.95 -1.16
C LYS A 8 -3.33 3.05 -0.71
N LYS A 9 -3.87 4.08 -0.06
CA LYS A 9 -3.10 5.23 0.43
C LYS A 9 -2.77 5.03 1.91
N TYR A 10 -1.51 5.30 2.24
CA TYR A 10 -0.98 5.18 3.58
C TYR A 10 -0.29 6.48 3.98
N ILE A 11 -0.48 6.86 5.24
CA ILE A 11 0.39 7.81 5.94
C ILE A 11 1.32 7.00 6.82
N VAL A 12 2.61 7.25 6.67
CA VAL A 12 3.68 6.49 7.32
C VAL A 12 4.59 7.45 8.06
N GLU A 13 4.89 7.13 9.31
CA GLU A 13 5.91 7.84 10.09
C GLU A 13 7.12 6.93 10.30
N VAL A 14 8.29 7.54 10.27
CA VAL A 14 9.58 6.88 10.45
C VAL A 14 10.36 7.44 11.63
N ASP A 15 11.38 6.71 12.05
CA ASP A 15 12.27 7.02 13.16
C ASP A 15 13.09 8.31 12.93
N GLN A 16 13.56 8.54 11.69
CA GLN A 16 14.44 9.65 11.33
C GLN A 16 13.97 10.45 10.10
N GLU A 17 14.60 11.59 9.83
CA GLU A 17 14.23 12.46 8.69
C GLU A 17 14.46 11.78 7.34
N VAL A 18 13.43 11.80 6.48
CA VAL A 18 13.47 11.19 5.16
C VAL A 18 14.17 12.09 4.15
N ARG A 19 15.13 11.53 3.43
CA ARG A 19 15.83 12.21 2.33
C ARG A 19 15.04 12.09 1.03
N LEU A 20 15.07 13.13 0.21
CA LEU A 20 14.36 13.15 -1.08
C LEU A 20 14.87 12.07 -2.06
N GLU A 21 16.16 11.73 -1.98
CA GLU A 21 16.77 10.64 -2.74
C GLU A 21 16.12 9.28 -2.43
N ASP A 22 15.82 9.00 -1.16
CA ASP A 22 15.19 7.75 -0.74
C ASP A 22 13.72 7.69 -1.15
N VAL A 23 13.02 8.84 -1.15
CA VAL A 23 11.67 8.94 -1.71
C VAL A 23 11.67 8.53 -3.19
N GLN A 24 12.65 8.98 -3.96
CA GLN A 24 12.76 8.60 -5.37
C GLN A 24 13.04 7.09 -5.52
N ARG A 25 13.91 6.51 -4.70
CA ARG A 25 14.16 5.06 -4.69
C ARG A 25 12.89 4.25 -4.41
N LEU A 26 12.04 4.71 -3.49
CA LEU A 26 10.75 4.09 -3.22
C LEU A 26 9.81 4.18 -4.42
N ARG A 27 9.76 5.33 -5.11
CA ARG A 27 8.95 5.53 -6.33
C ARG A 27 9.36 4.58 -7.45
N ASP A 28 10.66 4.39 -7.65
CA ASP A 28 11.22 3.50 -8.68
C ASP A 28 11.10 2.01 -8.34
N GLY A 29 10.66 1.70 -7.11
CA GLY A 29 10.51 0.35 -6.59
C GLY A 29 11.83 -0.25 -6.10
N VAL A 30 11.77 -0.92 -4.95
CA VAL A 30 12.93 -1.49 -4.25
C VAL A 30 12.81 -3.02 -4.15
N VAL A 31 13.94 -3.70 -3.99
CA VAL A 31 13.96 -5.17 -3.85
C VAL A 31 13.71 -5.54 -2.40
N ILE A 32 12.60 -6.24 -2.14
CA ILE A 32 12.23 -6.67 -0.80
C ILE A 32 12.07 -8.19 -0.71
N SER A 33 12.47 -8.74 0.44
CA SER A 33 12.27 -10.15 0.78
C SER A 33 11.01 -10.32 1.61
N THR A 34 10.05 -11.08 1.08
CA THR A 34 8.73 -11.30 1.68
C THR A 34 8.54 -12.78 2.01
N PRO A 35 8.21 -13.15 3.26
CA PRO A 35 7.83 -14.50 3.60
C PRO A 35 6.44 -14.80 3.01
N VAL A 36 6.33 -15.93 2.35
CA VAL A 36 5.06 -16.44 1.82
C VAL A 36 4.88 -17.85 2.37
N GLN A 37 3.67 -18.10 2.89
CA GLN A 37 3.28 -19.42 3.37
C GLN A 37 2.20 -19.96 2.43
N ARG A 38 2.50 -21.08 1.78
CA ARG A 38 1.56 -21.78 0.91
C ARG A 38 1.73 -23.27 1.15
N ASP A 39 0.62 -23.99 1.26
CA ASP A 39 0.63 -25.46 1.42
C ASP A 39 1.50 -25.94 2.60
N ARG A 40 1.44 -25.20 3.73
CA ARG A 40 2.25 -25.42 4.95
C ARG A 40 3.78 -25.27 4.78
N VAL A 41 4.26 -24.90 3.60
CA VAL A 41 5.68 -24.61 3.34
C VAL A 41 5.93 -23.10 3.44
N ARG A 42 6.95 -22.72 4.22
CA ARG A 42 7.39 -21.32 4.32
C ARG A 42 8.52 -21.08 3.32
N ARG A 43 8.36 -20.08 2.47
CA ARG A 43 9.38 -19.64 1.50
C ARG A 43 9.63 -18.15 1.65
N ILE A 44 10.81 -17.70 1.25
CA ILE A 44 11.13 -16.28 1.10
C ILE A 44 11.14 -15.98 -0.39
N ILE A 45 10.37 -14.97 -0.79
CA ILE A 45 10.37 -14.44 -2.15
C ILE A 45 11.06 -13.08 -2.11
N THR A 46 12.15 -12.95 -2.85
CA THR A 46 12.84 -11.68 -3.06
C THR A 46 12.52 -11.17 -4.44
N ALA A 47 11.88 -10.01 -4.52
CA ALA A 47 11.49 -9.41 -5.79
C ALA A 47 11.39 -7.90 -5.66
N ARG A 48 11.62 -7.19 -6.77
CA ARG A 48 11.38 -5.75 -6.85
C ARG A 48 9.90 -5.43 -6.66
N THR A 49 9.59 -4.39 -5.90
CA THR A 49 8.23 -3.85 -5.82
C THR A 49 7.87 -3.17 -7.12
N LEU A 50 6.58 -3.03 -7.37
CA LEU A 50 6.12 -2.18 -8.46
C LEU A 50 6.48 -0.71 -8.15
N PRO A 51 6.66 0.13 -9.18
CA PRO A 51 6.71 1.57 -8.98
C PRO A 51 5.47 2.05 -8.22
N CYS A 52 5.66 3.04 -7.36
CA CYS A 52 4.60 3.56 -6.52
C CYS A 52 4.63 5.08 -6.43
N ARG A 53 3.55 5.67 -5.92
CA ARG A 53 3.57 7.09 -5.56
C ARG A 53 4.00 7.20 -4.11
N ALA A 54 4.99 8.04 -3.85
CA ALA A 54 5.50 8.31 -2.52
C ALA A 54 5.86 9.79 -2.43
N ASP A 55 5.38 10.50 -1.42
CA ASP A 55 5.59 11.92 -1.24
C ASP A 55 5.96 12.23 0.21
N LYS A 56 6.99 13.08 0.40
CA LYS A 56 7.38 13.59 1.72
C LYS A 56 6.41 14.69 2.12
N VAL A 57 5.56 14.42 3.11
CA VAL A 57 4.55 15.36 3.64
C VAL A 57 4.99 16.01 4.96
N GLY A 58 6.08 15.52 5.56
CA GLY A 58 6.74 16.12 6.71
C GLY A 58 8.17 15.59 6.85
N PRO A 59 8.97 16.08 7.83
CA PRO A 59 10.36 15.64 8.00
C PRO A 59 10.49 14.12 8.15
N ARG A 60 9.58 13.49 8.90
CA ARG A 60 9.56 12.06 9.20
C ARG A 60 8.28 11.37 8.72
N THR A 61 7.55 12.00 7.80
CA THR A 61 6.22 11.55 7.39
C THR A 61 6.11 11.45 5.88
N LEU A 62 5.62 10.30 5.41
CA LEU A 62 5.45 9.97 4.00
C LEU A 62 3.99 9.63 3.72
N GLU A 63 3.47 10.12 2.60
CA GLU A 63 2.29 9.56 1.95
C GLU A 63 2.76 8.53 0.91
N ILE A 64 2.21 7.31 0.96
CA ILE A 64 2.56 6.23 0.02
C ILE A 64 1.27 5.62 -0.55
N VAL A 65 1.18 5.52 -1.87
CA VAL A 65 0.08 4.85 -2.58
C VAL A 65 0.59 3.59 -3.29
N LEU A 66 0.04 2.44 -2.90
CA LEU A 66 0.40 1.13 -3.46
C LEU A 66 -0.78 0.46 -4.15
N GLN A 67 -0.50 -0.16 -5.30
CA GLN A 67 -1.44 -1.04 -6.01
C GLN A 67 -1.30 -2.51 -5.60
N GLU A 68 -0.08 -2.94 -5.29
CA GLU A 68 0.16 -4.28 -4.74
C GLU A 68 -0.07 -4.33 -3.21
N GLY A 69 0.03 -5.53 -2.65
CA GLY A 69 -0.26 -5.79 -1.24
C GLY A 69 0.56 -6.94 -0.67
N ARG A 70 1.90 -6.87 -0.75
CA ARG A 70 2.78 -7.91 -0.17
C ARG A 70 2.80 -7.81 1.36
N ASN A 71 3.10 -8.93 2.04
CA ASN A 71 3.11 -8.98 3.51
C ASN A 71 4.10 -7.95 4.08
N ARG A 72 3.58 -7.00 4.89
CA ARG A 72 4.35 -5.91 5.51
C ARG A 72 5.16 -5.09 4.49
N GLN A 73 4.66 -4.95 3.27
CA GLN A 73 5.39 -4.34 2.16
C GLN A 73 6.02 -2.99 2.50
N ILE A 74 5.24 -2.01 2.96
CA ILE A 74 5.75 -0.66 3.28
C ILE A 74 6.89 -0.71 4.30
N ARG A 75 6.73 -1.52 5.35
CA ARG A 75 7.74 -1.68 6.40
C ARG A 75 9.03 -2.28 5.83
N ARG A 76 8.93 -3.25 4.93
CA ARG A 76 10.09 -3.87 4.26
C ARG A 76 10.74 -2.93 3.25
N MET A 77 9.96 -2.10 2.55
CA MET A 77 10.48 -1.10 1.62
C MET A 77 11.29 -0.05 2.37
N LEU A 78 10.75 0.47 3.47
CA LEU A 78 11.41 1.47 4.30
C LEU A 78 12.63 0.91 5.04
N ASP A 79 12.56 -0.31 5.54
CA ASP A 79 13.71 -1.02 6.11
C ASP A 79 14.85 -1.17 5.08
N HIS A 80 14.53 -1.50 3.83
CA HIS A 80 15.52 -1.60 2.75
C HIS A 80 16.21 -0.27 2.42
N VAL A 81 15.52 0.86 2.60
CA VAL A 81 16.13 2.20 2.43
C VAL A 81 16.69 2.78 3.73
N GLY A 82 16.66 2.02 4.84
CA GLY A 82 17.32 2.39 6.10
C GLY A 82 16.45 3.14 7.10
N TYR A 83 15.13 2.95 7.08
CA TYR A 83 14.19 3.60 8.00
C TYR A 83 13.32 2.59 8.72
N GLU A 84 13.12 2.81 10.02
CA GLU A 84 12.18 2.03 10.82
C GLU A 84 10.81 2.72 10.87
N VAL A 85 9.75 1.97 10.57
CA VAL A 85 8.38 2.50 10.59
C VAL A 85 7.82 2.52 12.00
N THR A 86 7.62 3.72 12.54
CA THR A 86 7.07 3.98 13.88
C THR A 86 5.54 3.98 13.87
N ALA A 87 4.92 4.56 12.84
CA ALA A 87 3.47 4.55 12.65
C ALA A 87 3.09 4.23 11.21
N LEU A 88 1.98 3.50 11.03
CA LEU A 88 1.48 3.13 9.70
C LEU A 88 -0.04 3.13 9.71
N HIS A 89 -0.63 4.06 8.97
CA HIS A 89 -2.06 4.26 8.89
C HIS A 89 -2.52 4.19 7.44
N ARG A 90 -3.39 3.23 7.12
CA ARG A 90 -4.07 3.22 5.82
C ARG A 90 -5.26 4.16 5.90
N VAL A 91 -5.24 5.22 5.09
CA VAL A 91 -6.25 6.29 5.14
C VAL A 91 -7.29 6.18 4.03
N GLU A 92 -6.96 5.45 2.95
CA GLU A 92 -7.83 5.32 1.78
C GLU A 92 -7.67 3.96 1.10
N VAL A 93 -8.77 3.42 0.55
CA VAL A 93 -8.78 2.24 -0.32
C VAL A 93 -9.77 2.49 -1.46
N MET A 94 -9.35 2.31 -2.71
CA MET A 94 -10.24 2.50 -3.89
C MET A 94 -10.91 3.89 -3.94
N GLY A 95 -10.28 4.94 -3.39
CA GLY A 95 -10.90 6.28 -3.28
C GLY A 95 -11.84 6.45 -2.08
N LEU A 96 -12.10 5.39 -1.29
CA LEU A 96 -12.85 5.48 -0.04
C LEU A 96 -11.93 5.87 1.10
N SER A 97 -12.21 7.04 1.70
CA SER A 97 -11.41 7.59 2.80
C SER A 97 -12.00 7.23 4.17
N LEU A 98 -11.18 7.27 5.21
CA LEU A 98 -11.63 7.17 6.60
C LEU A 98 -12.24 8.47 7.17
N HIS A 99 -12.60 9.44 6.32
CA HIS A 99 -13.11 10.72 6.77
C HIS A 99 -14.38 10.56 7.62
N GLY A 100 -14.41 11.20 8.78
CA GLY A 100 -15.56 11.15 9.70
C GLY A 100 -15.64 9.94 10.63
N LEU A 101 -14.70 8.98 10.54
CA LEU A 101 -14.63 7.83 11.46
C LEU A 101 -13.56 8.02 12.53
N ARG A 102 -13.90 7.78 13.80
CA ARG A 102 -12.90 7.68 14.87
C ARG A 102 -12.28 6.28 14.90
N ARG A 103 -11.16 6.15 15.58
CA ARG A 103 -10.48 4.87 15.78
C ARG A 103 -11.43 3.88 16.47
N GLY A 104 -11.65 2.73 15.83
CA GLY A 104 -12.49 1.65 16.34
C GLY A 104 -13.96 1.75 15.93
N GLU A 105 -14.37 2.86 15.31
CA GLU A 105 -15.71 3.00 14.76
C GLU A 105 -15.81 2.34 13.38
N TRP A 106 -17.04 1.95 13.03
CA TRP A 106 -17.42 1.52 11.70
C TRP A 106 -18.76 2.16 11.35
N MET A 107 -18.99 2.37 10.06
CA MET A 107 -20.26 2.88 9.54
C MET A 107 -20.64 2.11 8.27
N PRO A 108 -21.94 1.99 7.95
CA PRO A 108 -22.38 1.50 6.64
C PRO A 108 -21.86 2.42 5.53
N CYS A 109 -21.43 1.84 4.42
CA CYS A 109 -21.10 2.60 3.22
C CYS A 109 -22.37 3.27 2.67
N SER A 110 -22.26 4.52 2.26
CA SER A 110 -23.32 5.20 1.51
C SER A 110 -23.51 4.56 0.13
N THR A 111 -24.66 4.78 -0.50
CA THR A 111 -24.93 4.29 -1.87
C THR A 111 -23.84 4.73 -2.84
N ARG A 112 -23.36 5.98 -2.73
CA ARG A 112 -22.28 6.50 -3.57
C ARG A 112 -20.96 5.74 -3.38
N GLU A 113 -20.61 5.40 -2.16
CA GLU A 113 -19.39 4.63 -1.85
C GLU A 113 -19.54 3.19 -2.34
N MET A 114 -20.73 2.60 -2.20
CA MET A 114 -21.04 1.29 -2.75
C MET A 114 -20.91 1.27 -4.28
N ASP A 115 -21.37 2.31 -4.98
CA ASP A 115 -21.20 2.43 -6.43
C ASP A 115 -19.73 2.52 -6.83
N VAL A 116 -18.89 3.20 -6.03
CA VAL A 116 -17.43 3.24 -6.25
C VAL A 116 -16.83 1.85 -6.09
N ILE A 117 -17.19 1.12 -5.03
CA ILE A 117 -16.73 -0.26 -4.81
C ILE A 117 -17.13 -1.14 -6.00
N GLN A 118 -18.40 -1.08 -6.41
CA GLN A 118 -18.92 -1.89 -7.50
C GLN A 118 -18.16 -1.62 -8.80
N ARG A 119 -18.01 -0.34 -9.18
CA ARG A 119 -17.21 0.05 -10.35
C ARG A 119 -15.75 -0.44 -10.27
N CYS A 120 -15.13 -0.36 -9.10
CA CYS A 120 -13.76 -0.88 -8.92
C CYS A 120 -13.69 -2.40 -9.08
N LEU A 121 -14.71 -3.14 -8.61
CA LEU A 121 -14.77 -4.59 -8.78
C LEU A 121 -14.96 -4.98 -10.25
N ASP A 122 -15.84 -4.27 -10.95
CA ASP A 122 -16.19 -4.51 -12.35
C ASP A 122 -15.03 -4.16 -13.29
N ALA A 123 -14.42 -2.98 -13.12
CA ALA A 123 -13.25 -2.56 -13.90
C ALA A 123 -12.03 -3.50 -13.72
N GLY A 124 -11.93 -4.15 -12.55
CA GLY A 124 -10.89 -5.15 -12.32
C GLY A 124 -11.21 -6.53 -12.92
N ALA A 125 -12.42 -6.78 -13.42
CA ALA A 125 -12.81 -8.02 -14.10
C ALA A 125 -12.47 -8.00 -15.59
N GLU A 126 -12.53 -6.83 -16.24
CA GLU A 126 -12.26 -6.69 -17.69
C GLU A 126 -10.80 -6.99 -18.06
N THR A 127 -9.84 -6.74 -17.16
CA THR A 127 -8.42 -7.08 -17.38
C THR A 127 -8.08 -8.58 -17.34
N GLU A 128 -9.03 -9.49 -17.11
CA GLU A 128 -8.79 -10.96 -17.13
C GLU A 128 -9.12 -11.61 -18.49
N GLU A 129 -9.71 -10.90 -19.47
CA GLU A 129 -10.12 -11.48 -20.77
C GLU A 129 -9.11 -11.32 -21.92
N ASP A 130 -8.00 -10.59 -21.71
CA ASP A 130 -7.00 -10.27 -22.77
C ASP A 130 -5.63 -10.99 -22.61
N GLU A 131 -5.53 -12.11 -21.88
CA GLU A 131 -4.35 -13.01 -21.86
C GLU A 131 -4.71 -14.45 -22.28
#